data_AF-A0A392MXK0-F1
#
_entry.id   AF-A0A392MXK0-F1
#
_cell.length_a   1.000
_cell.length_b   1.000
_cell.length_c   1.000
_cell.angle_alpha   90.00
_cell.angle_beta   90.00
_cell.angle_gamma   90.00
#
_symmetry.space_group_name_H-M   'P 1'
#
loop_
_entity.id
_entity.type
_entity.pdbx_description
1 polymer ?
#
loop_
_entity_poly.entity_id
_entity_poly.type
_entity_poly.pdbx_seq_one_letter_code
_entity_poly.pdbx_strand_id
1 'polypeptide(L)'
;MKNGEDPLESESHSIHLDHKEFEFSEIFVHQLIHTIEFVLGAVSNTASYLRLWALSLAHSELSSVFYDKVLLLAWGYNNTIVLIVGIIVFICATVGVLLVMESLSAFLHALRLHWVEFQNKFYEGDGYKFTPFSFTSLTDEDGI
;
A
#
# COMPACT_ATOMS: atom_id res chain seq x y z
N MET A 1 -39.49 15.25 -74.77
CA MET A 1 -40.34 14.04 -74.83
C MET A 1 -39.47 12.88 -74.39
N LYS A 2 -39.82 12.23 -73.27
CA LYS A 2 -39.22 11.03 -72.64
C LYS A 2 -37.83 11.22 -71.99
N ASN A 3 -37.80 11.28 -70.65
CA ASN A 3 -37.58 10.16 -69.70
C ASN A 3 -36.07 9.85 -69.63
N GLY A 4 -35.29 10.11 -68.58
CA GLY A 4 -35.60 10.38 -67.19
C GLY A 4 -35.45 9.10 -66.37
N GLU A 5 -34.21 8.61 -66.19
CA GLU A 5 -33.75 7.67 -65.15
C GLU A 5 -32.21 7.75 -65.04
N ASP A 6 -31.69 8.69 -64.25
CA ASP A 6 -30.40 8.49 -63.58
C ASP A 6 -30.69 7.72 -62.29
N PRO A 7 -30.03 6.59 -62.03
CA PRO A 7 -29.80 6.18 -60.67
C PRO A 7 -28.29 6.14 -60.43
N LEU A 8 -27.83 7.23 -59.82
CA LEU A 8 -26.83 7.26 -58.75
C LEU A 8 -26.20 5.89 -58.47
N GLU A 9 -25.04 5.64 -59.08
CA GLU A 9 -24.13 4.62 -58.57
C GLU A 9 -23.61 5.15 -57.23
N SER A 10 -24.28 4.66 -56.18
CA SER A 10 -24.04 4.98 -54.79
C SER A 10 -22.58 4.69 -54.47
N GLU A 11 -21.83 5.76 -54.18
CA GLU A 11 -20.62 5.68 -53.37
C GLU A 11 -21.02 4.99 -52.06
N SER A 12 -20.71 3.70 -51.96
CA SER A 12 -20.99 2.83 -50.82
C SER A 12 -20.13 3.26 -49.63
N HIS A 13 -20.44 4.42 -49.07
CA HIS A 13 -20.03 4.80 -47.73
C HIS A 13 -21.05 4.19 -46.76
N SER A 14 -20.89 2.91 -46.45
CA SER A 14 -21.68 2.26 -45.41
C SER A 14 -20.77 1.42 -44.53
N ILE A 15 -20.18 2.16 -43.58
CA ILE A 15 -19.85 1.78 -42.21
C ILE A 15 -19.34 0.34 -42.07
N HIS A 16 -18.01 0.22 -41.93
CA HIS A 16 -17.39 -0.88 -41.21
C HIS A 16 -17.94 -0.86 -39.78
N LEU A 17 -19.13 -1.44 -39.59
CA LEU A 17 -19.60 -1.88 -38.30
C LEU A 17 -18.64 -3.01 -37.93
N ASP A 18 -17.55 -2.60 -37.28
CA ASP A 18 -16.78 -3.43 -36.39
C ASP A 18 -17.83 -4.00 -35.42
N HIS A 19 -18.35 -5.18 -35.77
CA HIS A 19 -19.09 -6.02 -34.87
C HIS A 19 -18.03 -6.54 -33.90
N LYS A 20 -17.53 -5.61 -33.08
CA LYS A 20 -16.84 -5.87 -31.84
C LYS A 20 -17.89 -6.64 -31.08
N GLU A 21 -17.81 -7.96 -31.18
CA GLU A 21 -18.59 -8.86 -30.34
C GLU A 21 -18.51 -8.22 -28.97
N PHE A 22 -19.68 -7.91 -28.41
CA PHE A 22 -19.76 -7.50 -27.03
C PHE A 22 -19.27 -8.75 -26.30
N GLU A 23 -17.95 -8.85 -26.12
CA GLU A 23 -17.23 -9.98 -25.55
C GLU A 23 -17.60 -9.96 -24.08
N PHE A 24 -18.83 -10.38 -23.82
CA PHE A 24 -19.37 -10.51 -22.48
C PHE A 24 -18.43 -11.40 -21.67
N SER A 25 -17.75 -12.33 -22.35
CA SER A 25 -16.61 -13.09 -21.85
C SER A 25 -15.46 -12.20 -21.36
N GLU A 26 -14.93 -11.26 -22.15
CA GLU A 26 -13.87 -10.33 -21.72
C GLU A 26 -14.32 -9.45 -20.55
N ILE A 27 -15.54 -8.89 -20.61
CA ILE A 27 -16.10 -8.04 -19.55
C ILE A 27 -16.29 -8.87 -18.27
N PHE A 28 -16.78 -10.10 -18.40
CA PHE A 28 -16.98 -11.02 -17.28
C PHE A 28 -15.65 -11.43 -16.65
N VAL A 29 -14.64 -11.75 -17.45
CA VAL A 29 -13.29 -12.09 -16.97
C VAL A 29 -12.66 -10.89 -16.26
N HIS A 30 -12.76 -9.68 -16.83
CA HIS A 30 -12.25 -8.46 -16.20
C HIS A 30 -12.95 -8.16 -14.87
N GLN A 31 -14.29 -8.29 -14.82
CA GLN A 31 -15.08 -8.09 -13.61
C GLN A 31 -14.75 -9.15 -12.53
N LEU A 32 -14.51 -10.40 -12.94
CA LEU A 32 -14.14 -11.49 -12.05
C LEU A 32 -12.76 -11.24 -11.43
N ILE A 33 -11.78 -10.82 -12.23
CA ILE A 33 -10.44 -10.45 -11.76
C ILE A 33 -10.55 -9.31 -10.73
N HIS A 34 -11.25 -8.22 -11.06
CA HIS A 34 -11.43 -7.09 -10.15
C HIS A 34 -12.15 -7.48 -8.84
N THR A 35 -13.08 -8.44 -8.91
CA THR A 35 -13.77 -8.97 -7.72
C THR A 35 -12.83 -9.80 -6.83
N ILE A 36 -11.98 -10.64 -7.42
CA ILE A 36 -10.97 -11.42 -6.67
C ILE A 36 -9.94 -10.49 -6.03
N GLU A 37 -9.46 -9.48 -6.77
CA GLU A 37 -8.55 -8.47 -6.23
C GLU A 37 -9.18 -7.70 -5.07
N PHE A 38 -10.45 -7.31 -5.20
CA PHE A 38 -11.18 -6.64 -4.12
C PHE A 38 -11.31 -7.53 -2.88
N VAL A 39 -11.68 -8.80 -3.03
CA VAL A 39 -11.79 -9.73 -1.91
C VAL A 39 -10.44 -10.00 -1.26
N LEU A 40 -9.39 -10.24 -2.05
CA LEU A 40 -8.04 -10.46 -1.52
C LEU A 40 -7.48 -9.21 -0.83
N GLY A 41 -7.76 -8.02 -1.35
CA GLY A 41 -7.45 -6.74 -0.71
C GLY A 41 -8.20 -6.56 0.62
N ALA A 42 -9.51 -6.80 0.63
CA ALA A 42 -10.33 -6.71 1.84
C ALA A 42 -9.90 -7.70 2.93
N VAL A 43 -9.55 -8.95 2.57
CA VAL A 43 -9.03 -9.96 3.51
C VAL A 43 -7.66 -9.55 4.03
N SER A 44 -6.77 -9.00 3.18
CA SER A 44 -5.45 -8.49 3.59
C SER A 44 -5.57 -7.35 4.61
N ASN A 45 -6.46 -6.40 4.34
CA ASN A 45 -6.73 -5.29 5.25
C ASN A 45 -7.35 -5.79 6.56
N THR A 46 -8.20 -6.81 6.51
CA THR A 46 -8.77 -7.44 7.72
C THR A 46 -7.72 -8.23 8.52
N ALA A 47 -6.86 -9.01 7.85
CA ALA A 47 -5.80 -9.80 8.49
C ALA A 47 -4.77 -8.91 9.22
N SER A 48 -4.58 -7.68 8.75
CA SER A 48 -3.79 -6.67 9.45
C SER A 48 -4.20 -6.45 10.90
N TYR A 49 -5.50 -6.43 11.18
CA TYR A 49 -6.04 -6.15 12.51
C TYR A 49 -5.67 -7.25 13.51
N LEU A 50 -5.53 -8.51 13.05
CA LEU A 50 -5.07 -9.62 13.88
C LEU A 50 -3.65 -9.38 14.39
N ARG A 51 -2.77 -8.80 13.57
CA ARG A 51 -1.42 -8.47 14.02
C ARG A 51 -1.46 -7.44 15.14
N LEU A 52 -2.23 -6.36 15.02
CA LEU A 52 -2.32 -5.35 16.09
C LEU A 52 -2.82 -5.96 17.39
N TRP A 53 -3.79 -6.87 17.31
CA TRP A 53 -4.29 -7.60 18.47
C TRP A 53 -3.25 -8.55 19.08
N ALA A 54 -2.56 -9.36 18.26
CA ALA A 54 -1.52 -10.28 18.73
C ALA A 54 -0.33 -9.53 19.35
N LEU A 55 -0.01 -8.38 18.78
CA LEU A 55 1.08 -7.54 19.20
C LEU A 55 0.74 -6.82 20.51
N SER A 56 -0.52 -6.39 20.69
CA SER A 56 -1.04 -5.95 21.99
C SER A 56 -1.00 -7.04 23.06
N LEU A 57 -1.29 -8.31 22.72
CA LEU A 57 -1.16 -9.44 23.65
C LEU A 57 0.31 -9.67 24.03
N ALA A 58 1.21 -9.71 23.06
CA ALA A 58 2.64 -9.86 23.30
C ALA A 58 3.21 -8.71 24.15
N HIS A 59 2.78 -7.48 23.89
CA HIS A 59 3.16 -6.31 24.68
C HIS A 59 2.72 -6.45 26.15
N SER A 60 1.49 -6.90 26.39
CA SER A 60 0.96 -7.12 27.74
C SER A 60 1.75 -8.20 28.48
N GLU A 61 2.03 -9.32 27.83
CA GLU A 61 2.81 -10.41 28.43
C GLU A 61 4.27 -10.01 28.69
N LEU A 62 4.93 -9.38 27.72
CA LEU A 62 6.32 -8.95 27.86
C LEU A 62 6.47 -7.86 28.95
N SER A 63 5.50 -6.93 29.06
CA SER A 63 5.47 -5.94 30.14
C SER A 63 5.36 -6.59 31.52
N SER A 64 4.53 -7.64 31.65
CA SER A 64 4.41 -8.41 32.90
C SER A 64 5.73 -9.11 33.25
N VAL A 65 6.37 -9.77 32.27
CA VAL A 65 7.67 -10.44 32.46
C VAL A 65 8.78 -9.46 32.82
N PHE A 66 8.85 -8.30 32.17
CA PHE A 66 9.85 -7.27 32.50
C PHE A 66 9.61 -6.69 33.91
N TYR A 67 8.36 -6.45 34.29
CA TYR A 67 8.03 -5.99 35.64
C TYR A 67 8.47 -6.99 36.71
N ASP A 68 8.14 -8.28 36.50
CA ASP A 68 8.50 -9.36 37.43
C ASP A 68 10.03 -9.57 37.49
N LYS A 69 10.73 -9.59 36.35
CA LYS A 69 12.16 -9.88 36.31
C LYS A 69 13.06 -8.70 36.66
N VAL A 70 12.63 -7.47 36.40
CA VAL A 70 13.46 -6.26 36.66
C VAL A 70 13.04 -5.56 37.95
N LEU A 71 11.75 -5.21 38.10
CA LEU A 71 11.30 -4.38 39.23
C LEU A 71 11.23 -5.20 40.53
N LEU A 72 10.68 -6.42 40.48
CA LEU A 72 10.56 -7.29 41.66
C LEU A 72 11.96 -7.73 42.16
N LEU A 73 12.87 -8.05 41.23
CA LEU A 73 14.26 -8.35 41.55
C LEU A 73 14.99 -7.14 42.16
N ALA A 74 14.80 -5.94 41.60
CA ALA A 74 15.38 -4.71 42.14
C ALA A 74 14.83 -4.36 43.53
N TRP A 75 13.56 -4.67 43.83
CA TRP A 75 12.95 -4.47 45.14
C TRP A 75 13.49 -5.41 46.21
N GLY A 76 13.89 -6.63 45.83
CA GLY A 76 14.55 -7.58 46.75
C GLY A 76 15.91 -7.10 47.24
N TYR A 77 16.56 -6.18 46.52
CA TYR A 77 17.79 -5.53 46.95
C TYR A 77 17.47 -4.23 47.68
N ASN A 78 17.75 -4.17 49.00
CA ASN A 78 17.51 -2.97 49.83
C ASN A 78 18.53 -1.83 49.57
N ASN A 79 18.96 -1.66 48.31
CA ASN A 79 19.98 -0.71 47.88
C ASN A 79 19.36 0.30 46.91
N THR A 80 19.20 1.54 47.36
CA THR A 80 18.52 2.62 46.62
C THR A 80 19.14 2.88 45.24
N ILE A 81 20.47 2.71 45.11
CA ILE A 81 21.20 2.92 43.85
C ILE A 81 20.79 1.87 42.79
N VAL A 82 20.65 0.60 43.19
CA VAL A 82 20.26 -0.50 42.29
C VAL A 82 18.83 -0.30 41.80
N LEU A 83 17.95 0.20 42.66
CA LEU A 83 16.56 0.50 42.32
C LEU A 83 16.47 1.62 41.27
N ILE A 84 17.21 2.72 41.45
CA ILE A 84 17.24 3.86 40.50
C ILE A 84 17.76 3.41 39.13
N VAL A 85 18.88 2.66 39.10
CA VAL A 85 19.45 2.14 37.85
C VAL A 85 18.49 1.15 37.18
N GLY A 86 17.83 0.28 37.97
CA GLY A 86 16.83 -0.66 37.48
C GLY A 86 15.65 0.03 36.81
N ILE A 87 15.15 1.13 37.37
CA ILE A 87 14.06 1.92 36.77
C ILE A 87 14.50 2.57 35.46
N ILE A 88 15.69 3.17 35.41
CA ILE A 88 16.21 3.81 34.18
C ILE A 88 16.32 2.78 33.06
N VAL A 89 16.92 1.62 33.35
CA VAL A 89 17.07 0.52 32.39
C VAL A 89 15.71 -0.04 31.97
N PHE A 90 14.77 -0.18 32.90
CA PHE A 90 13.40 -0.64 32.61
C PHE A 90 12.66 0.28 31.64
N ILE A 91 12.73 1.61 31.85
CA ILE A 91 12.14 2.61 30.96
C ILE A 91 12.79 2.53 29.58
N CYS A 92 14.12 2.50 29.50
CA CYS A 92 14.85 2.40 28.23
C CYS A 92 14.54 1.10 27.46
N ALA A 93 14.50 -0.04 28.15
CA ALA A 93 14.17 -1.32 27.54
C ALA A 93 12.72 -1.35 27.02
N THR A 94 11.77 -0.80 27.77
CA THR A 94 10.36 -0.70 27.36
C THR A 94 10.18 0.26 26.19
N VAL A 95 10.79 1.44 26.21
CA VAL A 95 10.66 2.37 25.08
C VAL A 95 11.38 1.85 23.83
N GLY A 96 12.60 1.32 24.00
CA GLY A 96 13.43 0.86 22.89
C GLY A 96 12.98 -0.46 22.27
N VAL A 97 12.72 -1.49 23.07
CA VAL A 97 12.39 -2.82 22.55
C VAL A 97 10.88 -2.97 22.32
N LEU A 98 10.05 -2.54 23.26
CA LEU A 98 8.61 -2.73 23.17
C LEU A 98 7.95 -1.73 22.22
N LEU A 99 8.22 -0.41 22.36
CA LEU A 99 7.52 0.60 21.56
C LEU A 99 8.08 0.76 20.13
N VAL A 100 9.40 0.78 19.94
CA VAL A 100 9.97 1.02 18.60
C VAL A 100 9.75 -0.16 17.66
N MET A 101 9.91 -1.40 18.13
CA MET A 101 9.69 -2.60 17.31
C MET A 101 8.24 -2.72 16.85
N GLU A 102 7.30 -2.36 17.74
CA GLU A 102 5.87 -2.24 17.45
C GLU A 102 5.59 -1.27 16.31
N SER A 103 6.15 -0.06 16.46
CA SER A 103 5.89 1.08 15.61
C SER A 103 6.46 0.85 14.21
N LEU A 104 7.63 0.22 14.12
CA LEU A 104 8.25 -0.17 12.85
C LEU A 104 7.39 -1.18 12.09
N SER A 105 6.83 -2.18 12.79
CA SER A 105 5.94 -3.20 12.20
C SER A 105 4.65 -2.58 11.67
N ALA A 106 4.04 -1.66 12.43
CA ALA A 106 2.86 -0.92 12.01
C ALA A 106 3.15 0.02 10.84
N PHE A 107 4.29 0.71 10.85
CA PHE A 107 4.73 1.59 9.77
C PHE A 107 4.92 0.85 8.44
N LEU A 108 5.63 -0.27 8.46
CA LEU A 108 5.83 -1.10 7.25
C LEU A 108 4.51 -1.66 6.73
N HIS A 109 3.52 -1.85 7.60
CA HIS A 109 2.21 -2.26 7.15
C HIS A 109 1.41 -1.17 6.48
N ALA A 110 1.42 0.04 7.04
CA ALA A 110 0.83 1.20 6.41
C ALA A 110 1.50 1.47 5.04
N LEU A 111 2.82 1.31 4.96
CA LEU A 111 3.56 1.41 3.70
C LEU A 111 3.15 0.30 2.72
N ARG A 112 2.93 -0.94 3.19
CA ARG A 112 2.44 -2.03 2.34
C ARG A 112 1.04 -1.76 1.82
N LEU A 113 0.11 -1.30 2.65
CA LEU A 113 -1.23 -0.90 2.21
C LEU A 113 -1.17 0.25 1.21
N HIS A 114 -0.35 1.28 1.46
CA HIS A 114 -0.16 2.38 0.52
C HIS A 114 0.48 1.93 -0.80
N TRP A 115 1.45 1.02 -0.77
CA TRP A 115 2.09 0.53 -1.97
C TRP A 115 1.19 -0.46 -2.75
N VAL A 116 0.63 -1.48 -2.09
CA VAL A 116 -0.12 -2.55 -2.76
C VAL A 116 -1.55 -2.14 -3.06
N GLU A 117 -2.18 -1.32 -2.22
CA GLU A 117 -3.59 -0.99 -2.35
C GLU A 117 -3.81 0.38 -3.02
N PHE A 118 -2.88 1.34 -2.85
CA PHE A 118 -2.97 2.65 -3.50
C PHE A 118 -2.39 2.66 -4.93
N GLN A 119 -1.31 1.91 -5.22
CA GLN A 119 -0.79 1.80 -6.60
C GLN A 119 -1.64 0.85 -7.45
N ASN A 120 -2.05 -0.32 -6.93
CA ASN A 120 -2.75 -1.31 -7.75
C ASN A 120 -4.20 -0.92 -8.12
N LYS A 121 -4.77 0.11 -7.46
CA LYS A 121 -6.17 0.55 -7.67
C LYS A 121 -6.34 1.87 -8.41
N PHE A 122 -5.31 2.73 -8.43
CA PHE A 122 -5.37 4.07 -9.04
C PHE A 122 -4.22 4.38 -10.00
N TYR A 123 -3.20 3.51 -10.11
CA TYR A 123 -2.06 3.72 -11.00
C TYR A 123 -2.13 2.73 -12.16
N GLU A 124 -2.71 3.18 -13.28
CA GLU A 124 -2.81 2.39 -14.52
C GLU A 124 -1.46 2.23 -15.24
N GLY A 125 -0.36 2.70 -14.65
CA GLY A 125 0.97 2.55 -15.22
C GLY A 125 1.21 3.38 -16.48
N ASP A 126 0.24 4.19 -16.93
CA ASP A 126 0.40 5.05 -18.10
C ASP A 126 0.61 6.51 -17.68
N GLY A 127 1.87 6.85 -17.46
CA GLY A 127 2.30 8.21 -17.12
C GLY A 127 3.74 8.45 -17.54
N TYR A 128 3.96 9.43 -18.42
CA TYR A 128 5.29 9.87 -18.79
C TYR A 128 5.88 10.76 -17.69
N LYS A 129 7.14 10.55 -17.33
CA LYS A 129 7.84 11.41 -16.36
C LYS A 129 7.98 12.81 -16.97
N PHE A 130 7.26 13.79 -16.43
CA PHE A 130 7.37 15.18 -16.89
C PHE A 130 8.77 15.72 -16.55
N THR A 131 9.61 15.88 -17.56
CA THR A 131 10.87 16.62 -17.47
C THR A 131 10.60 18.07 -17.88
N PRO A 132 10.48 19.02 -16.93
CA PRO A 132 10.33 20.42 -17.28
C PRO A 132 11.61 20.91 -17.96
N PHE A 133 11.46 21.78 -18.96
CA PHE A 133 12.58 22.44 -19.60
C PHE A 133 13.25 23.38 -18.58
N SER A 134 14.45 23.01 -18.11
CA SER A 134 15.25 23.77 -17.17
C SER A 134 16.43 24.41 -17.89
N PHE A 135 16.68 25.70 -17.69
CA PHE A 135 17.87 26.34 -18.25
C PHE A 135 19.20 25.77 -17.71
N THR A 136 19.15 25.03 -16.58
CA THR A 136 20.30 24.29 -16.06
C THR A 136 20.68 23.10 -16.96
N SER A 137 19.73 22.44 -17.63
CA SER A 137 20.05 21.34 -18.56
C SER A 137 20.60 21.82 -19.90
N LEU A 138 20.39 23.09 -20.27
CA LEU A 138 21.06 23.71 -21.42
C LEU A 138 22.51 24.10 -21.09
N THR A 139 22.78 24.53 -19.86
CA THR A 139 24.13 24.97 -19.45
C THR A 139 25.10 23.80 -19.25
N ASP A 140 24.62 22.59 -18.97
CA ASP A 140 25.45 21.38 -18.86
C ASP A 140 25.74 20.72 -20.23
N GLU A 141 24.87 20.95 -21.23
CA GLU A 141 25.06 20.46 -22.61
C GLU A 141 25.95 21.41 -23.43
N ASP A 142 25.96 22.69 -23.09
CA ASP A 142 26.93 23.69 -23.56
C ASP A 142 28.12 23.76 -22.59
N GLY A 143 28.93 22.69 -22.55
CA GLY A 143 30.23 22.71 -21.89
C GLY A 143 31.14 23.80 -22.48
N ILE A 144 31.07 24.99 -21.88
CA ILE A 144 32.07 26.06 -21.86
C ILE A 144 32.32 26.44 -20.41
#